data_AF-D5UK80-F1
#
_entry.id   AF-D5UK80-F1
#
_cell.length_a   1.000
_cell.length_b   1.000
_cell.length_c   1.000
_cell.angle_alpha   90.00
_cell.angle_beta   90.00
_cell.angle_gamma   90.00
#
_symmetry.space_group_name_H-M   'P 1'
#
loop_
_entity.id
_entity.type
_entity.pdbx_description
1 polymer ?
#
loop_
_entity_poly.entity_id
_entity_poly.type
_entity_poly.pdbx_seq_one_letter_code
_entity_poly.pdbx_strand_id
1 'polypeptide(L)'
;MTPSGPARVPGELVLHPVPLVALAVLLLNDHVLKAAAPGWVTGKLSDVAGLAFFPFLVLAARDVVMRRAPSLVPASVVAAVTALAFAALKLSATARDVYADVVGVLRFPVDALVGGAVAPVRVVVQPDATDVWTVVACAAVVLVVRGRPTGPTGPTGAVPGAHPPRPATMRA
;
A
#
# COMPACT_ATOMS: atom_id res chain seq x y z
N MET A 1 26.76 13.49 -22.93
CA MET A 1 26.23 12.21 -22.43
C MET A 1 25.64 12.47 -21.06
N THR A 2 24.37 12.85 -20.99
CA THR A 2 23.65 12.95 -19.71
C THR A 2 23.33 11.53 -19.26
N PRO A 3 23.64 11.13 -18.01
CA PRO A 3 23.27 9.80 -17.53
C PRO A 3 21.74 9.71 -17.57
N SER A 4 21.22 8.79 -18.38
CA SER A 4 19.82 8.40 -18.34
C SER A 4 19.55 7.91 -16.92
N GLY A 5 18.80 8.67 -16.13
CA GLY A 5 18.35 8.23 -14.82
C GLY A 5 17.67 6.85 -14.93
N PRO A 6 17.77 5.99 -13.91
CA PRO A 6 17.17 4.67 -13.95
C PRO A 6 15.69 4.77 -14.33
N ALA A 7 15.26 3.92 -15.26
CA ALA A 7 13.87 3.85 -15.68
C ALA A 7 13.00 3.51 -14.47
N ARG A 8 11.97 4.33 -14.23
CA ARG A 8 11.02 4.14 -13.14
C ARG A 8 10.31 2.78 -13.27
N VAL A 9 10.27 2.01 -12.18
CA VAL A 9 9.53 0.74 -12.13
C VAL A 9 8.16 0.96 -11.48
N PRO A 10 7.04 0.59 -12.13
CA PRO A 10 5.72 0.66 -11.50
C PRO A 10 5.69 -0.19 -10.20
N GLY A 11 5.15 0.38 -9.13
CA GLY A 11 5.07 -0.27 -7.82
C GLY A 11 6.32 -0.15 -6.95
N GLU A 12 7.40 0.48 -7.41
CA GLU A 12 8.66 0.65 -6.65
C GLU A 12 8.48 1.28 -5.26
N LEU A 13 7.39 2.00 -5.06
CA LEU A 13 7.11 2.71 -3.82
C LEU A 13 6.96 1.76 -2.61
N VAL A 14 6.53 0.51 -2.82
CA VAL A 14 6.41 -0.49 -1.75
C VAL A 14 7.78 -1.00 -1.27
N LEU A 15 8.83 -0.85 -2.09
CA LEU A 15 10.20 -1.22 -1.76
C LEU A 15 10.95 -0.11 -0.99
N HIS A 16 10.27 1.00 -0.69
CA HIS A 16 10.84 2.06 0.12
C HIS A 16 11.13 1.52 1.55
N PRO A 17 12.18 1.98 2.25
CA PRO A 17 12.52 1.48 3.59
C PRO A 17 11.36 1.58 4.59
N VAL A 18 10.55 2.64 4.49
CA VAL A 18 9.39 2.86 5.39
C VAL A 18 8.37 1.71 5.36
N PRO A 19 7.71 1.38 4.23
CA PRO A 19 6.79 0.26 4.17
C PRO A 19 7.46 -1.10 4.44
N LEU A 20 8.74 -1.28 4.11
CA LEU A 20 9.48 -2.51 4.42
C LEU A 20 9.70 -2.70 5.92
N VAL A 21 10.11 -1.65 6.63
CA VAL A 21 10.26 -1.68 8.09
C VAL A 21 8.90 -1.89 8.74
N ALA A 22 7.85 -1.20 8.27
CA ALA A 22 6.50 -1.39 8.77
C ALA A 22 6.02 -2.84 8.57
N LEU A 23 6.26 -3.44 7.40
CA LEU A 23 5.93 -4.83 7.13
C LEU A 23 6.73 -5.79 8.02
N ALA A 24 8.03 -5.56 8.19
CA ALA A 24 8.88 -6.38 9.05
C ALA A 24 8.42 -6.34 10.51
N VAL A 25 8.10 -5.14 11.02
CA VAL A 25 7.54 -4.94 12.36
C VAL A 25 6.20 -5.66 12.48
N LEU A 26 5.32 -5.54 11.49
CA LEU A 26 4.01 -6.21 11.50
C LEU A 26 4.16 -7.73 11.57
N LEU A 27 5.01 -8.31 10.71
CA LEU A 27 5.24 -9.75 10.65
C LEU A 27 5.87 -10.27 11.95
N LEU A 28 6.92 -9.61 12.44
CA LEU A 28 7.58 -10.00 13.68
C LEU A 28 6.64 -9.87 14.88
N ASN A 29 5.85 -8.80 14.93
CA ASN A 29 4.89 -8.59 15.99
C ASN A 29 3.81 -9.67 16.01
N ASP A 30 3.21 -9.95 14.85
CA ASP A 30 2.05 -10.82 14.78
C ASP A 30 2.41 -12.30 14.92
N HIS A 31 3.60 -12.72 14.48
CA HIS A 31 4.00 -14.12 14.50
C HIS A 31 4.87 -14.50 15.70
N VAL A 32 5.60 -13.54 16.29
CA VAL A 32 6.55 -13.82 17.38
C VAL A 32 6.11 -13.12 18.67
N LEU A 33 5.97 -11.79 18.65
CA LEU A 33 5.71 -11.05 19.90
C LEU A 33 4.34 -11.36 20.49
N LYS A 34 3.28 -11.45 19.67
CA LYS A 34 1.95 -11.84 20.15
C LYS A 34 1.91 -13.27 20.69
N ALA A 35 2.74 -14.18 20.15
CA ALA A 35 2.84 -15.55 20.64
C ALA A 35 3.57 -15.63 22.00
N ALA A 36 4.59 -14.78 22.21
CA ALA A 36 5.38 -14.77 23.44
C ALA A 36 4.77 -13.92 24.57
N ALA A 37 4.17 -12.77 24.24
CA ALA A 37 3.65 -11.79 25.19
C ALA A 37 2.42 -11.08 24.59
N PRO A 38 1.23 -11.72 24.61
CA PRO A 38 0.00 -11.07 24.15
C PRO A 38 -0.33 -9.87 25.04
N GLY A 39 -0.63 -8.74 24.44
CA GLY A 39 -0.98 -7.56 25.21
C GLY A 39 -1.31 -6.32 24.39
N TRP A 40 -1.82 -5.31 25.09
CA TRP A 40 -2.27 -4.03 24.53
C TRP A 40 -1.24 -3.35 23.61
N VAL A 41 0.04 -3.38 24.00
CA VAL A 41 1.13 -2.78 23.23
C VAL A 41 1.32 -3.48 21.87
N THR A 42 1.31 -4.82 21.82
CA THR A 42 1.44 -5.58 20.57
C THR A 42 0.24 -5.37 19.63
N GLY A 43 -0.95 -5.07 20.19
CA GLY A 43 -2.12 -4.66 19.42
C GLY A 43 -1.89 -3.33 18.70
N LYS A 44 -1.45 -2.30 19.42
CA LYS A 44 -1.19 -0.98 18.81
C LYS A 44 -0.04 -0.97 17.84
N LEU A 45 1.00 -1.73 18.12
CA LEU A 45 2.14 -1.85 17.22
C LEU A 45 1.70 -2.42 15.87
N SER A 46 0.81 -3.41 15.89
CA SER A 46 0.19 -3.97 14.69
C SER A 46 -0.61 -2.91 13.92
N ASP A 47 -1.42 -2.11 14.63
CA ASP A 47 -2.22 -1.06 14.01
C ASP A 47 -1.34 0.03 13.36
N VAL A 48 -0.32 0.52 14.08
CA VAL A 48 0.65 1.50 13.55
C VAL A 48 1.39 0.94 12.34
N ALA A 49 1.90 -0.29 12.43
CA ALA A 49 2.64 -0.92 11.35
C ALA A 49 1.74 -1.16 10.12
N GLY A 50 0.51 -1.63 10.34
CA GLY A 50 -0.49 -1.80 9.29
C GLY A 50 -0.85 -0.49 8.60
N LEU A 51 -1.10 0.58 9.35
CA LEU A 51 -1.46 1.91 8.81
C LEU A 51 -0.28 2.64 8.17
N ALA A 52 0.96 2.35 8.58
CA ALA A 52 2.16 2.80 7.90
C ALA A 52 2.40 2.05 6.58
N PHE A 53 2.02 0.78 6.47
CA PHE A 53 2.25 -0.06 5.30
C PHE A 53 1.13 0.02 4.25
N PHE A 54 -0.13 -0.12 4.68
CA PHE A 54 -1.28 -0.34 3.79
C PHE A 54 -1.48 0.76 2.72
N PRO A 55 -1.34 2.06 3.05
CA PRO A 55 -1.45 3.11 2.03
C PRO A 55 -0.40 3.00 0.91
N PHE A 56 0.81 2.51 1.22
CA PHE A 56 1.84 2.26 0.22
C PHE A 56 1.45 1.12 -0.72
N LEU A 57 0.89 0.05 -0.17
CA LEU A 57 0.43 -1.10 -0.96
C LEU A 57 -0.67 -0.68 -1.94
N VAL A 58 -1.68 0.05 -1.49
CA VAL A 58 -2.78 0.53 -2.34
C VAL A 58 -2.26 1.47 -3.43
N LEU A 59 -1.35 2.39 -3.08
CA LEU A 59 -0.79 3.33 -4.05
C LEU A 59 0.11 2.63 -5.07
N ALA A 60 0.89 1.64 -4.65
CA ALA A 60 1.71 0.80 -5.54
C ALA A 60 0.83 -0.04 -6.48
N ALA A 61 -0.23 -0.67 -5.98
CA ALA A 61 -1.18 -1.41 -6.80
C ALA A 61 -1.85 -0.50 -7.84
N ARG A 62 -2.29 0.70 -7.43
CA ARG A 62 -2.84 1.71 -8.35
C ARG A 62 -1.83 2.08 -9.44
N ASP A 63 -0.57 2.30 -9.08
CA ASP A 63 0.47 2.64 -10.04
C ASP A 63 0.73 1.50 -11.04
N VAL A 64 0.76 0.24 -10.59
CA VAL A 64 0.88 -0.93 -11.47
C VAL A 64 -0.30 -1.04 -12.44
N VAL A 65 -1.53 -0.91 -11.93
CA VAL A 65 -2.76 -1.08 -12.72
C VAL A 65 -2.96 0.09 -13.69
N MET A 66 -2.81 1.33 -13.21
CA MET A 66 -3.10 2.53 -13.99
C MET A 66 -1.89 3.05 -14.76
N ARG A 67 -0.70 2.47 -14.52
CA ARG A 67 0.59 2.94 -15.06
C ARG A 67 0.83 4.44 -14.81
N ARG A 68 0.41 4.92 -13.65
CA ARG A 68 0.47 6.34 -13.25
C ARG A 68 1.34 6.51 -12.03
N ALA A 69 2.37 7.36 -12.19
CA ALA A 69 3.27 7.70 -11.11
C ALA A 69 2.53 8.20 -9.86
N PRO A 70 3.00 7.83 -8.66
CA PRO A 70 2.45 8.32 -7.42
C PRO A 70 2.64 9.83 -7.35
N SER A 71 1.56 10.53 -7.02
CA SER A 71 1.58 11.97 -6.77
C SER A 71 0.90 12.27 -5.45
N LEU A 72 1.02 13.51 -5.00
CA LEU A 72 0.54 13.92 -3.68
C LEU A 72 -0.96 13.75 -3.48
N VAL A 73 -1.74 14.01 -4.53
CA VAL A 73 -3.20 13.93 -4.44
C VAL A 73 -3.66 12.47 -4.22
N PRO A 74 -3.30 11.48 -5.07
CA PRO A 74 -3.59 10.08 -4.81
C PRO A 74 -3.03 9.57 -3.47
N ALA A 75 -1.82 9.98 -3.09
CA ALA A 75 -1.24 9.57 -1.81
C ALA A 75 -2.06 10.08 -0.62
N SER A 76 -2.49 11.35 -0.66
CA SER A 76 -3.31 11.96 0.38
C SER A 76 -4.71 11.33 0.44
N VAL A 77 -5.33 11.06 -0.72
CA VAL A 77 -6.62 10.38 -0.79
C VAL A 77 -6.53 8.97 -0.21
N VAL A 78 -5.54 8.18 -0.61
CA VAL A 78 -5.35 6.81 -0.10
C VAL A 78 -5.08 6.82 1.41
N ALA A 79 -4.24 7.74 1.89
CA ALA A 79 -3.98 7.90 3.33
C ALA A 79 -5.25 8.26 4.10
N ALA A 80 -6.03 9.24 3.62
CA ALA A 80 -7.26 9.69 4.26
C ALA A 80 -8.33 8.59 4.27
N VAL A 81 -8.54 7.90 3.14
CA VAL A 81 -9.50 6.79 3.05
C VAL A 81 -9.10 5.65 3.99
N THR A 82 -7.81 5.31 4.06
CA THR A 82 -7.30 4.28 4.99
C THR A 82 -7.55 4.68 6.44
N ALA A 83 -7.19 5.92 6.81
CA ALA A 83 -7.41 6.45 8.15
C ALA A 83 -8.89 6.47 8.54
N LEU A 84 -9.77 6.92 7.64
CA LEU A 84 -11.22 6.96 7.87
C LEU A 84 -11.82 5.56 7.99
N ALA A 85 -11.43 4.63 7.13
CA ALA A 85 -11.90 3.24 7.20
C ALA A 85 -11.47 2.60 8.53
N PHE A 86 -10.22 2.80 8.96
CA PHE A 86 -9.73 2.30 10.23
C PHE A 86 -10.46 2.94 11.42
N ALA A 87 -10.63 4.26 11.43
CA ALA A 87 -11.37 4.96 12.47
C ALA A 87 -12.83 4.48 12.55
N ALA A 88 -13.48 4.24 11.41
CA ALA A 88 -14.82 3.65 11.37
C ALA A 88 -14.86 2.27 12.02
N LEU A 89 -13.87 1.40 11.75
CA LEU A 89 -13.76 0.09 12.40
C LEU A 89 -13.50 0.19 13.91
N LYS A 90 -12.84 1.22 14.40
CA LYS A 90 -12.60 1.37 15.85
C LYS A 90 -13.79 2.00 16.58
N LEU A 91 -14.52 2.91 15.93
CA LEU A 91 -15.55 3.74 16.59
C LEU A 91 -16.99 3.28 16.33
N SER A 92 -17.27 2.64 15.20
CA SER A 92 -18.64 2.25 14.82
C SER A 92 -18.87 0.75 15.05
N ALA A 93 -19.97 0.41 15.73
CA ALA A 93 -20.41 -0.98 15.85
C ALA A 93 -20.86 -1.54 14.49
N THR A 94 -21.64 -0.77 13.73
CA THR A 94 -22.12 -1.15 12.40
C THR A 94 -20.98 -1.42 11.42
N ALA A 95 -19.94 -0.58 11.42
CA ALA A 95 -18.78 -0.80 10.54
C ALA A 95 -18.05 -2.11 10.89
N ARG A 96 -17.93 -2.43 12.19
CA ARG A 96 -17.35 -3.69 12.64
C ARG A 96 -18.19 -4.90 12.27
N ASP A 97 -19.51 -4.80 12.39
CA ASP A 97 -20.41 -5.88 12.01
C ASP A 97 -20.31 -6.19 10.51
N VAL A 98 -20.40 -5.16 9.67
CA VAL A 98 -20.22 -5.30 8.22
C VAL A 98 -18.85 -5.90 7.89
N TYR A 99 -17.79 -5.42 8.55
CA TYR A 99 -16.45 -5.97 8.35
C TYR A 99 -16.36 -7.45 8.76
N ALA A 100 -16.90 -7.81 9.91
CA ALA A 100 -16.89 -9.20 10.41
C ALA A 100 -17.62 -10.14 9.46
N ASP A 101 -18.75 -9.70 8.89
CA ASP A 101 -19.54 -10.49 7.94
C ASP A 101 -18.81 -10.63 6.60
N VAL A 102 -18.30 -9.54 6.05
CA VAL A 102 -17.54 -9.54 4.79
C VAL A 102 -16.31 -10.44 4.90
N VAL A 103 -15.53 -10.31 5.97
CA VAL A 103 -14.33 -11.14 6.17
C VAL A 103 -14.70 -12.60 6.40
N GLY A 104 -15.76 -12.89 7.17
CA GLY A 104 -16.25 -14.25 7.35
C GLY A 104 -16.62 -14.92 6.03
N VAL A 105 -17.34 -14.21 5.16
CA VAL A 105 -17.72 -14.70 3.82
C VAL A 105 -16.49 -14.89 2.92
N LEU A 106 -15.53 -13.94 2.95
CA LEU A 106 -14.33 -14.04 2.13
C LEU A 106 -13.40 -15.19 2.57
N ARG A 107 -13.36 -15.52 3.86
CA ARG A 107 -12.55 -16.64 4.39
C ARG A 107 -13.22 -18.00 4.21
N PHE A 108 -14.56 -18.03 4.18
CA PHE A 108 -15.34 -19.25 4.13
C PHE A 108 -14.89 -20.26 3.06
N PRO A 109 -14.57 -19.90 1.80
CA PRO A 109 -14.11 -20.87 0.81
C PRO A 109 -12.83 -21.60 1.25
N VAL A 110 -11.89 -20.88 1.86
CA VAL A 110 -10.64 -21.46 2.35
C VAL A 110 -10.89 -22.29 3.61
N ASP A 111 -11.69 -21.78 4.54
CA ASP A 111 -12.03 -22.49 5.79
C ASP A 111 -12.84 -23.77 5.52
N ALA A 112 -13.69 -23.77 4.49
CA ALA A 112 -14.44 -24.95 4.05
C ALA A 112 -13.51 -25.99 3.42
N LEU A 113 -12.55 -25.56 2.58
CA LEU A 113 -11.61 -26.46 1.90
C LEU A 113 -10.55 -27.05 2.84
N VAL A 114 -10.03 -26.26 3.78
CA VAL A 114 -8.92 -26.66 4.65
C VAL A 114 -9.42 -27.18 6.01
N GLY A 115 -10.43 -26.55 6.58
CA GLY A 115 -10.92 -26.81 7.94
C GLY A 115 -12.29 -27.50 8.01
N GLY A 116 -12.95 -27.76 6.88
CA GLY A 116 -14.28 -28.38 6.85
C GLY A 116 -15.40 -27.49 7.39
N ALA A 117 -15.23 -26.18 7.40
CA ALA A 117 -16.26 -25.25 7.87
C ALA A 117 -17.55 -25.36 7.04
N VAL A 118 -18.69 -25.46 7.72
CA VAL A 118 -20.02 -25.57 7.08
C VAL A 118 -20.76 -24.22 6.95
N ALA A 119 -20.26 -23.18 7.62
CA ALA A 119 -20.81 -21.83 7.54
C ALA A 119 -19.72 -20.76 7.79
N PRO A 120 -19.92 -19.52 7.31
CA PRO A 120 -19.01 -18.40 7.58
C PRO A 120 -18.90 -18.08 9.07
N VAL A 121 -17.68 -17.99 9.59
CA VAL A 121 -17.42 -17.62 11.00
C VAL A 121 -17.12 -16.12 11.08
N ARG A 122 -17.86 -15.41 11.94
CA ARG A 122 -17.66 -13.97 12.16
C ARG A 122 -16.35 -13.73 12.90
N VAL A 123 -15.56 -12.77 12.43
CA VAL A 123 -14.33 -12.36 13.09
C VAL A 123 -14.67 -11.46 14.29
N VAL A 124 -14.18 -11.83 15.47
CA VAL A 124 -14.33 -11.01 16.67
C VAL A 124 -13.36 -9.83 16.61
N VAL A 125 -13.91 -8.61 16.54
CA VAL A 125 -13.13 -7.36 16.57
C VAL A 125 -13.33 -6.68 17.91
N GLN A 126 -12.30 -6.70 18.76
CA GLN A 126 -12.32 -5.98 20.03
C GLN A 126 -11.98 -4.50 19.78
N PRO A 127 -12.91 -3.55 20.03
CA PRO A 127 -12.65 -2.14 19.79
C PRO A 127 -11.80 -1.55 20.93
N ASP A 128 -10.85 -0.70 20.56
CA ASP A 128 -10.15 0.18 21.49
C ASP A 128 -10.06 1.58 20.86
N ALA A 129 -10.73 2.55 21.48
CA ALA A 129 -10.83 3.92 20.99
C ALA A 129 -9.47 4.65 20.98
N THR A 130 -8.51 4.20 21.80
CA THR A 130 -7.17 4.80 21.83
C THR A 130 -6.37 4.46 20.57
N ASP A 131 -6.81 3.51 19.76
CA ASP A 131 -6.17 3.17 18.48
C ASP A 131 -6.41 4.24 17.42
N VAL A 132 -7.36 5.16 17.59
CA VAL A 132 -7.57 6.26 16.63
C VAL A 132 -6.31 7.09 16.44
N TRP A 133 -5.45 7.20 17.46
CA TRP A 133 -4.16 7.89 17.33
C TRP A 133 -3.22 7.24 16.32
N THR A 134 -3.36 5.95 16.03
CA THR A 134 -2.50 5.23 15.08
C THR A 134 -2.71 5.68 13.63
N VAL A 135 -3.83 6.36 13.31
CA VAL A 135 -4.11 6.88 11.95
C VAL A 135 -3.08 7.91 11.48
N VAL A 136 -2.32 8.53 12.39
CA VAL A 136 -1.21 9.41 12.02
C VAL A 136 -0.13 8.68 11.21
N ALA A 137 -0.01 7.36 11.38
CA ALA A 137 0.90 6.52 10.60
C ALA A 137 0.60 6.54 9.10
N CYS A 138 -0.65 6.78 8.70
CA CYS A 138 -1.02 6.95 7.29
C CYS A 138 -0.32 8.14 6.63
N ALA A 139 0.13 9.15 7.40
CA ALA A 139 0.86 10.28 6.85
C ALA A 139 2.21 9.88 6.25
N ALA A 140 2.77 8.72 6.62
CA ALA A 140 4.05 8.24 6.13
C ALA A 140 4.10 8.17 4.59
N VAL A 141 3.04 7.70 3.92
CA VAL A 141 3.00 7.64 2.45
C VAL A 141 3.03 9.03 1.83
N VAL A 142 2.34 9.99 2.45
CA VAL A 142 2.29 11.37 1.97
C VAL A 142 3.67 12.02 2.13
N LEU A 143 4.32 11.83 3.28
CA LEU A 143 5.66 12.37 3.54
C LEU A 143 6.70 11.78 2.57
N VAL A 144 6.66 10.48 2.32
CA VAL A 144 7.56 9.83 1.35
C VAL A 144 7.32 10.37 -0.06
N VAL A 145 6.07 10.52 -0.49
CA VAL A 145 5.76 11.05 -1.83
C VAL A 145 6.12 12.55 -1.95
N ARG A 146 5.98 13.34 -0.87
CA ARG A 146 6.41 14.76 -0.82
C ARG A 146 7.91 14.92 -0.97
N GLY A 147 8.69 14.04 -0.36
CA GLY A 147 10.16 14.09 -0.40
C GLY A 147 10.77 13.55 -1.69
N ARG A 148 9.98 12.96 -2.61
CA ARG A 148 10.52 12.48 -3.88
C ARG A 148 10.88 13.66 -4.78
N PRO A 149 12.10 13.69 -5.34
CA PRO A 149 12.44 14.67 -6.37
C PRO A 149 11.43 14.54 -7.51
N THR A 150 10.78 15.63 -7.89
CA THR A 150 9.99 15.67 -9.12
C THR A 150 10.95 15.49 -10.29
N GLY A 151 11.08 14.27 -10.79
CA GLY A 151 11.80 14.03 -12.04
C GLY A 151 11.17 14.85 -13.16
N PRO A 152 11.95 15.31 -14.15
CA PRO A 152 11.39 16.06 -15.26
C PRO A 152 10.28 15.24 -15.91
N THR A 153 9.09 15.82 -15.98
CA THR A 153 7.98 15.33 -16.81
C THR A 153 8.41 15.49 -18.27
N GLY A 154 9.24 14.57 -18.76
CA GLY A 154 9.61 14.51 -20.16
C GLY A 154 8.37 14.19 -20.99
N PRO A 155 8.09 14.93 -22.08
CA PRO A 155 7.00 14.61 -22.96
C PRO A 155 7.20 13.20 -23.54
N THR A 156 6.16 12.38 -23.39
CA THR A 156 6.02 11.07 -24.00
C THR A 156 6.20 11.18 -25.51
N GLY A 157 7.20 10.49 -26.06
CA GLY A 157 7.21 10.07 -27.46
C GLY A 157 8.04 10.90 -28.44
N ALA A 158 9.36 10.79 -28.37
CA ALA A 158 10.18 10.87 -29.56
C ALA A 158 10.98 9.55 -29.64
N VAL A 159 10.54 8.65 -30.53
CA VAL A 159 11.27 7.44 -30.90
C VAL A 159 12.59 7.90 -31.56
N PRO A 160 13.78 7.66 -30.98
CA PRO A 160 15.03 7.96 -31.66
C PRO A 160 15.35 6.77 -32.58
N GLY A 161 14.82 6.81 -33.79
CA GLY A 161 14.98 5.71 -34.76
C GLY A 161 14.86 6.08 -36.23
N ALA A 162 14.71 7.35 -36.59
CA ALA A 162 14.73 7.77 -37.99
C ALA A 162 16.18 8.04 -38.44
N HIS A 163 16.81 7.01 -39.01
CA HIS A 163 18.07 7.12 -39.74
C HIS A 163 17.88 8.07 -40.94
N PRO A 164 18.65 9.17 -41.07
CA PRO A 164 18.53 10.02 -42.25
C PRO A 164 19.02 9.26 -43.50
N PRO A 165 18.31 9.30 -44.65
CA PRO A 165 18.80 8.70 -45.88
C PRO A 165 20.07 9.43 -46.34
N ARG A 166 21.14 8.66 -46.60
CA ARG A 166 22.41 9.15 -47.14
C ARG A 166 22.18 9.85 -48.50
N PRO A 167 22.85 10.98 -48.79
CA PRO A 167 22.77 11.61 -50.09
C PRO A 167 23.39 10.69 -51.17
N ALA A 168 22.62 10.42 -52.21
CA ALA A 168 23.11 9.71 -53.40
C ALA A 168 24.16 10.58 -54.07
N THR A 169 25.42 10.13 -54.02
CA THR A 169 26.50 10.69 -54.83
C THR A 169 26.22 10.39 -56.29
N MET A 170 25.80 11.41 -57.02
CA MET A 170 25.75 11.46 -58.47
C MET A 170 27.19 11.36 -58.98
N ARG A 171 27.55 10.25 -59.62
CA ARG A 171 28.74 10.17 -60.47
C ARG A 171 28.29 10.35 -61.92
N ALA A 172 28.99 11.26 -62.59
CA ALA A 172 28.86 11.64 -63.99
C ALA A 172 29.17 10.49 -64.94
#